data_AF-A0A9E5ENL3-F1
#
_entry.id   AF-A0A9E5ENL3-F1
#
_cell.length_a   1.000
_cell.length_b   1.000
_cell.length_c   1.000
_cell.angle_alpha   90.00
_cell.angle_beta   90.00
_cell.angle_gamma   90.00
#
_symmetry.space_group_name_H-M   'P 1'
#
loop_
_entity.id
_entity.type
_entity.pdbx_description
1 polymer ?
#
loop_
_entity_poly.entity_id
_entity_poly.type
_entity_poly.pdbx_seq_one_letter_code
_entity_poly.pdbx_strand_id
1 'polypeptide(L)' 'MTQTSVNKNQHTQSLNLVFGGELVSLDGVAFRDPTKLDIVGIFPDNESALAAWKAKAHST' A
#
# COMPACT_ATOMS: atom_id res chain seq x y z
N MET A 1 -43.15 1.72 -6.18
CA MET A 1 -41.99 1.83 -7.08
C MET A 1 -40.79 2.22 -6.23
N THR A 2 -39.93 1.27 -5.89
CA THR A 2 -38.74 1.49 -5.05
C THR A 2 -37.73 2.37 -5.79
N GLN A 3 -37.39 3.50 -5.20
CA GLN A 3 -36.36 4.41 -5.69
C GLN A 3 -35.00 3.74 -5.50
N THR A 4 -34.42 3.26 -6.61
CA THR A 4 -33.03 2.80 -6.65
C THR A 4 -32.13 4.01 -6.43
N SER A 5 -31.67 4.21 -5.20
CA SER A 5 -30.55 5.09 -4.89
C SER A 5 -29.30 4.51 -5.55
N VAL A 6 -28.95 5.05 -6.70
CA VAL A 6 -27.63 4.91 -7.32
C VAL A 6 -26.58 5.27 -6.27
N ASN A 7 -25.86 4.26 -5.77
CA ASN A 7 -24.73 4.40 -4.87
C ASN A 7 -23.63 5.21 -5.58
N LYS A 8 -23.65 6.53 -5.36
CA LYS A 8 -22.57 7.44 -5.75
C LYS A 8 -21.38 7.22 -4.81
N ASN A 9 -20.56 6.23 -5.09
CA ASN A 9 -19.19 6.16 -4.56
C ASN A 9 -18.26 5.59 -5.65
N GLN A 10 -18.32 6.17 -6.84
CA GLN A 10 -17.25 6.09 -7.83
C GLN A 10 -16.05 6.95 -7.35
N HIS A 11 -15.63 6.76 -6.10
CA HIS A 11 -14.32 7.19 -5.68
C HIS A 11 -13.38 6.16 -6.29
N THR A 12 -12.53 6.59 -7.22
CA THR A 12 -11.35 5.80 -7.65
C THR A 12 -10.81 5.11 -6.42
N GLN A 13 -10.98 3.79 -6.35
CA GLN A 13 -10.47 3.01 -5.24
C GLN A 13 -8.96 2.93 -5.47
N SER A 14 -8.24 3.93 -4.98
CA SER A 14 -6.77 3.97 -5.02
C SER A 14 -6.26 2.93 -4.02
N LEU A 15 -6.08 1.70 -4.49
CA LEU A 15 -5.44 0.65 -3.70
C LEU A 15 -3.95 0.96 -3.64
N ASN A 16 -3.46 1.29 -2.44
CA ASN A 16 -2.05 1.50 -2.19
C ASN A 16 -1.44 0.18 -1.73
N LEU A 17 -0.65 -0.44 -2.60
CA LEU A 17 0.14 -1.63 -2.27
C LEU A 17 1.41 -1.17 -1.53
N VAL A 18 1.56 -1.59 -0.28
CA VAL A 18 2.76 -1.32 0.52
C VAL A 18 3.59 -2.59 0.60
N PHE A 19 4.83 -2.49 0.15
CA PHE A 19 5.83 -3.54 0.25
C PHE A 19 7.13 -2.93 0.76
N GLY A 20 7.76 -3.63 1.70
CA GLY A 20 9.09 -3.34 2.22
C GLY A 20 10.09 -4.36 1.68
N GLY A 21 11.36 -3.98 1.64
CA GLY A 21 12.42 -4.86 1.19
C GLY A 21 13.74 -4.12 1.19
N GLU A 22 14.84 -4.87 1.18
CA GLU A 22 16.17 -4.27 1.13
C GLU A 22 16.45 -3.75 -0.29
N LEU A 23 16.65 -2.44 -0.41
CA LEU A 23 17.03 -1.81 -1.68
C LEU A 23 18.55 -1.94 -1.88
N VAL A 24 18.97 -2.11 -3.14
CA VAL A 24 20.40 -2.07 -3.51
C VAL A 24 20.98 -0.68 -3.25
N SER A 25 20.17 0.36 -3.45
CA SER A 25 20.56 1.77 -3.30
C SER A 25 19.33 2.59 -2.92
N LEU A 26 19.52 3.59 -2.04
CA LEU A 26 18.43 4.45 -1.55
C LEU A 26 17.86 5.38 -2.62
N ASP A 27 18.65 5.69 -3.66
CA ASP A 27 18.24 6.53 -4.80
C ASP A 27 17.44 5.77 -5.88
N GLY A 28 17.29 4.45 -5.75
CA GLY A 28 16.69 3.60 -6.78
C GLY A 28 15.53 2.75 -6.28
N VAL A 29 14.79 2.17 -7.23
CA VAL A 29 13.72 1.17 -6.97
C VAL A 29 14.22 -0.27 -7.17
N ALA A 30 15.54 -0.46 -7.25
CA ALA A 30 16.14 -1.77 -7.43
C ALA A 30 16.24 -2.50 -6.08
N PHE A 31 15.42 -3.53 -5.92
CA PHE A 31 15.47 -4.42 -4.77
C PHE A 31 16.68 -5.36 -4.85
N ARG A 32 17.42 -5.50 -3.74
CA ARG A 32 18.58 -6.39 -3.68
C ARG A 32 18.17 -7.85 -3.84
N ASP A 33 17.03 -8.21 -3.26
CA ASP A 33 16.46 -9.54 -3.37
C ASP A 33 14.93 -9.44 -3.56
N PRO A 34 14.43 -9.54 -4.80
CA PRO A 34 12.99 -9.49 -5.06
C PRO A 34 12.25 -10.73 -4.52
N THR A 35 12.95 -11.80 -4.14
CA THR A 35 12.32 -12.98 -3.52
C THR A 35 12.04 -12.79 -2.04
N LYS A 36 12.69 -11.81 -1.41
CA LYS A 36 12.52 -11.45 0.01
C LYS A 36 11.75 -10.15 0.23
N LEU A 37 10.90 -9.78 -0.73
CA LEU A 37 9.97 -8.66 -0.55
C LEU A 37 9.01 -8.97 0.61
N ASP A 38 9.01 -8.11 1.62
CA ASP A 38 8.09 -8.15 2.75
C ASP A 38 6.82 -7.38 2.36
N ILE A 39 5.78 -8.12 1.98
CA ILE A 39 4.50 -7.50 1.65
C ILE A 39 3.81 -7.09 2.96
N VAL A 40 3.71 -5.79 3.18
CA VAL A 40 3.10 -5.21 4.38
C VAL A 40 1.58 -5.27 4.31
N GLY A 41 1.00 -5.02 3.13
CA GLY A 41 -0.44 -5.11 2.91
C GLY A 41 -0.95 -4.21 1.79
N ILE A 42 -2.26 -4.30 1.54
CA ILE A 42 -3.00 -3.46 0.59
C ILE A 42 -3.95 -2.58 1.39
N PHE A 43 -3.87 -1.27 1.18
CA PHE A 43 -4.67 -0.30 1.94
C PHE A 43 -5.53 0.55 1.00
N PRO A 44 -6.79 0.85 1.37
CA PRO A 44 -7.69 1.67 0.56
C PRO A 44 -7.39 3.18 0.68
N ASP A 45 -6.56 3.59 1.64
CA ASP A 45 -6.21 4.98 1.93
C ASP A 45 -4.70 5.16 2.16
N ASN A 46 -4.20 6.37 1.89
CA ASN A 46 -2.77 6.69 1.96
C ASN A 46 -2.26 6.76 3.40
N GLU A 47 -3.09 7.24 4.34
CA GLU A 47 -2.72 7.37 5.75
C GLU A 47 -2.47 6.00 6.39
N SER A 48 -3.35 5.03 6.14
CA SER A 48 -3.18 3.64 6.60
C SER A 48 -1.97 2.96 5.95
N ALA A 49 -1.75 3.21 4.66
CA ALA A 49 -0.56 2.71 3.96
C ALA A 49 0.75 3.25 4.60
N LEU A 50 0.80 4.55 4.88
CA LEU A 50 1.95 5.21 5.49
C LEU A 50 2.18 4.72 6.93
N ALA A 51 1.11 4.60 7.72
CA ALA A 51 1.17 4.09 9.09
C ALA A 51 1.72 2.66 9.13
N ALA A 52 1.24 1.79 8.23
CA ALA A 52 1.69 0.41 8.14
C ALA A 52 3.16 0.31 7.70
N TRP A 53 3.58 1.07 6.70
CA TRP A 53 4.98 1.15 6.27
C TRP A 53 5.89 1.60 7.42
N LYS A 54 5.49 2.66 8.15
CA LYS A 54 6.26 3.22 9.26
C LYS A 54 6.36 2.25 10.45
N ALA A 55 5.28 1.55 10.77
CA ALA A 55 5.27 0.54 11.83
C ALA A 55 6.18 -0.65 11.50
N LYS A 56 6.20 -1.09 10.24
CA LYS A 56 7.08 -2.17 9.76
C LYS A 56 8.54 -1.74 9.68
N ALA A 57 8.82 -0.54 9.19
CA ALA A 57 10.17 0.03 9.17
C ALA A 57 10.75 0.21 10.59
N HIS A 58 9.91 0.47 11.59
CA HIS A 58 10.34 0.60 12.99
C HIS A 58 10.38 -0.72 13.77
N SER A 59 9.81 -1.80 13.22
CA SER A 59 9.84 -3.15 13.82
C SER A 59 11.06 -3.97 13.41
N THR A 60 12.03 -3.36 12.72
CA THR A 60 13.29 -3.98 12.29
C THR A 60 14.42 -3.37 13.11
#